data_AF-A0A935Q458-F1
#
_entry.id   AF-A0A935Q458-F1
#
_cell.length_a   1.000
_cell.length_b   1.000
_cell.length_c   1.000
_cell.angle_alpha   90.00
_cell.angle_beta   90.00
_cell.angle_gamma   90.00
#
_symmetry.space_group_name_H-M   'P 1'
#
loop_
_entity.id
_entity.type
_entity.pdbx_description
1 polymer ?
#
loop_
_entity_poly.entity_id
_entity_poly.type
_entity_poly.pdbx_seq_one_letter_code
_entity_poly.pdbx_strand_id
1 'polypeptide(L)'
;MPQHPESAIGNLADLQDGQIALTRFIVQRDAGLYVSLSRLESATDFPEFVNRVFTSGLYFRALDYPRFLSLLYDDPVGVGKNAGEEVFLAADITSFRPERQALYQAPLIENGEAAYLFEPRYREEGGDPAFVEQGESLAQPVPDRRHQPAETRVYLDVDEFIASAWTKGVRFGIDLAVVREGIELDKPERRVIARSRPCVPGKDAEIVEQAPGLRRNNAPRRLLGDRVDLRQFETRYPQVAAGIRLVKKTPRTPGLDGWDISGEPLPAPLPKDCDLESLAGPGTRVNQEADGEYLLASVCGFLNIDRRSNQFSVADKIVSHEGVSVRTTGDLLLTGGSTSSTARSRRSGSSSVAASRLMLTFLATSFRVADWSA
;
A
#
# COMPACT_ATOMS: atom_id res chain seq x y z
N MET A 1 29.44 -38.74 4.18
CA MET A 1 28.43 -38.21 3.25
C MET A 1 27.23 -37.80 4.08
N PRO A 2 26.76 -36.55 4.06
CA PRO A 2 25.57 -36.21 4.82
C PRO A 2 24.41 -36.98 4.18
N GLN A 3 23.83 -37.91 4.94
CA GLN A 3 22.63 -38.61 4.54
C GLN A 3 21.54 -37.55 4.35
N HIS A 4 21.13 -37.33 3.10
CA HIS A 4 19.97 -36.48 2.86
C HIS A 4 18.77 -37.09 3.59
N PRO A 5 17.97 -36.28 4.31
CA PRO A 5 16.78 -36.78 4.99
C PRO A 5 15.85 -37.45 3.96
N GLU A 6 15.21 -38.55 4.37
CA GLU A 6 14.29 -39.29 3.53
C GLU A 6 13.13 -38.40 3.07
N SER A 7 12.73 -38.57 1.82
CA SER A 7 11.58 -37.86 1.23
C SER A 7 10.31 -38.22 2.01
N ALA A 8 9.54 -37.21 2.38
CA ALA A 8 8.26 -37.37 3.08
C ALA A 8 7.07 -37.44 2.10
N ILE A 9 7.32 -37.61 0.80
CA ILE A 9 6.25 -37.71 -0.20
C ILE A 9 5.68 -39.12 -0.18
N GLY A 10 4.41 -39.22 0.21
CA GLY A 10 3.67 -40.49 0.26
C GLY A 10 2.77 -40.68 -0.96
N ASN A 11 2.47 -41.94 -1.27
CA ASN A 11 1.41 -42.26 -2.24
C ASN A 11 0.04 -42.07 -1.57
N LEU A 12 -0.94 -41.52 -2.30
CA LEU A 12 -2.29 -41.27 -1.80
C LEU A 12 -2.99 -42.54 -1.32
N ALA A 13 -2.65 -43.70 -1.89
CA ALA A 13 -3.25 -44.99 -1.53
C ALA A 13 -2.71 -45.58 -0.21
N ASP A 14 -1.47 -45.26 0.17
CA ASP A 14 -0.73 -45.88 1.27
C ASP A 14 0.04 -44.82 2.08
N LEU A 15 -0.65 -43.76 2.50
CA LEU A 15 -0.05 -42.64 3.22
C LEU A 15 0.37 -43.07 4.64
N GLN A 16 1.66 -42.97 4.96
CA GLN A 16 2.17 -43.26 6.30
C GLN A 16 2.21 -42.01 7.19
N ASP A 17 2.24 -42.20 8.51
CA ASP A 17 2.38 -41.11 9.47
C ASP A 17 3.66 -40.30 9.20
N GLY A 18 3.50 -38.99 9.03
CA GLY A 18 4.60 -38.08 8.69
C GLY A 18 4.87 -37.95 7.19
N GLN A 19 4.04 -38.54 6.31
CA GLN A 19 4.08 -38.30 4.87
C GLN A 19 2.99 -37.33 4.40
N ILE A 20 3.22 -36.70 3.24
CA ILE A 20 2.24 -35.83 2.58
C ILE A 20 1.91 -36.32 1.18
N ALA A 21 0.62 -36.31 0.84
CA ALA A 21 0.17 -36.52 -0.52
C ALA A 21 0.33 -35.24 -1.35
N LEU A 22 0.91 -35.37 -2.54
CA LEU A 22 0.98 -34.27 -3.50
C LEU A 22 -0.42 -33.95 -4.03
N THR A 23 -0.71 -32.66 -4.15
CA THR A 23 -1.96 -32.18 -4.75
C THR A 23 -1.84 -32.16 -6.27
N ARG A 24 -2.96 -32.17 -7.00
CA ARG A 24 -3.02 -32.24 -8.48
C ARG A 24 -2.13 -31.24 -9.23
N PHE A 25 -1.88 -30.08 -8.63
CA PHE A 25 -1.10 -28.99 -9.22
C PHE A 25 0.40 -29.10 -8.91
N ILE A 26 0.83 -30.05 -8.08
CA ILE A 26 2.25 -30.30 -7.78
C ILE A 26 2.69 -31.54 -8.52
N VAL A 27 3.70 -31.37 -9.36
CA VAL A 27 4.26 -32.41 -10.20
C VAL A 27 5.68 -32.70 -9.73
N GLN A 28 5.92 -33.94 -9.33
CA GLN A 28 7.27 -34.42 -9.05
C GLN A 28 7.94 -34.86 -10.35
N ARG A 29 9.12 -34.31 -10.62
CA ARG A 29 10.01 -34.63 -11.74
C ARG A 29 11.38 -35.06 -11.18
N ASP A 30 12.24 -35.60 -12.03
CA ASP A 30 13.59 -36.02 -11.62
C ASP A 30 14.43 -34.88 -11.01
N ALA A 31 14.17 -33.64 -11.43
CA ALA A 31 14.87 -32.45 -10.94
C ALA A 31 14.25 -31.82 -9.67
N GLY A 32 13.07 -32.29 -9.24
CA GLY A 32 12.37 -31.81 -8.04
C GLY A 32 10.88 -31.60 -8.23
N LEU A 33 10.32 -30.71 -7.41
CA LEU A 33 8.91 -30.36 -7.34
C LEU A 33 8.61 -29.12 -8.17
N TYR A 34 7.58 -29.23 -8.99
CA TYR A 34 7.10 -28.17 -9.87
C TYR A 34 5.63 -27.88 -9.60
N VAL A 35 5.23 -26.61 -9.71
CA VAL A 35 3.83 -26.18 -9.64
C VAL A 35 3.32 -25.92 -11.05
N SER A 36 2.29 -26.67 -11.44
CA SER A 36 1.61 -26.52 -12.72
C SER A 36 0.54 -25.42 -12.59
N LEU A 37 0.81 -24.24 -13.14
CA LEU A 37 -0.09 -23.08 -13.01
C LEU A 37 -1.48 -23.33 -13.62
N SER A 38 -1.53 -24.12 -14.70
CA SER A 38 -2.78 -24.50 -15.39
C SER A 38 -3.73 -25.37 -14.55
N ARG A 39 -3.27 -25.92 -13.43
CA ARG A 39 -4.04 -26.80 -12.53
C ARG A 39 -4.45 -26.11 -11.23
N LEU A 40 -4.08 -24.84 -11.05
CA LEU A 40 -4.56 -24.00 -9.96
C LEU A 40 -5.96 -23.50 -10.31
N GLU A 41 -6.96 -23.89 -9.51
CA GLU A 41 -8.35 -23.49 -9.72
C GLU A 41 -8.69 -22.26 -8.87
N SER A 42 -8.04 -22.12 -7.71
CA SER A 42 -8.21 -21.00 -6.78
C SER A 42 -6.86 -20.40 -6.40
N ALA A 43 -6.86 -19.09 -6.10
CA ALA A 43 -5.72 -18.40 -5.50
C ALA A 43 -5.36 -18.94 -4.10
N THR A 44 -6.27 -19.66 -3.44
CA THR A 44 -6.06 -20.27 -2.12
C THR A 44 -5.44 -21.67 -2.17
N ASP A 45 -5.46 -22.34 -3.33
CA ASP A 45 -5.02 -23.74 -3.49
C ASP A 45 -3.56 -23.93 -3.03
N PHE A 46 -2.68 -23.04 -3.48
CA PHE A 46 -1.25 -23.12 -3.17
C PHE A 46 -0.95 -22.72 -1.71
N PRO A 47 -1.44 -21.58 -1.17
CA PRO A 47 -1.29 -21.25 0.25
C PRO A 47 -1.78 -22.34 1.21
N GLU A 48 -2.91 -23.00 0.92
CA GLU A 48 -3.43 -24.09 1.75
C GLU A 48 -2.51 -25.30 1.75
N PHE A 49 -1.96 -25.68 0.59
CA PHE A 49 -0.98 -26.76 0.51
C PHE A 49 0.28 -26.44 1.31
N VAL A 50 0.82 -25.23 1.16
CA VAL A 50 2.02 -24.79 1.88
C VAL A 50 1.78 -24.81 3.39
N ASN A 51 0.62 -24.30 3.83
CA ASN A 51 0.20 -24.38 5.23
C ASN A 51 0.17 -25.84 5.71
N ARG A 52 -0.41 -26.76 4.94
CA ARG A 52 -0.44 -28.20 5.28
C ARG A 52 0.96 -28.79 5.41
N VAL A 53 1.89 -28.49 4.50
CA VAL A 53 3.28 -28.99 4.58
C VAL A 53 3.92 -28.57 5.90
N PHE A 54 3.91 -27.28 6.21
CA PHE A 54 4.60 -26.77 7.39
C PHE A 54 3.92 -27.17 8.72
N THR A 55 2.58 -27.22 8.77
CA THR A 55 1.86 -27.66 9.98
C THR A 55 1.99 -29.16 10.23
N SER A 56 2.22 -29.97 9.20
CA SER A 56 2.57 -31.38 9.32
C SER A 56 4.01 -31.63 9.80
N GLY A 57 4.78 -30.57 10.10
CA GLY A 57 6.17 -30.69 10.52
C GLY A 57 7.08 -31.14 9.37
N LEU A 58 6.77 -30.72 8.14
CA LEU A 58 7.59 -30.94 6.95
C LEU A 58 8.18 -29.62 6.48
N TYR A 59 9.20 -29.68 5.62
CA TYR A 59 9.76 -28.51 4.95
C TYR A 59 10.19 -28.83 3.52
N PHE A 60 10.31 -27.79 2.69
CA PHE A 60 10.78 -27.89 1.32
C PHE A 60 12.30 -27.83 1.27
N ARG A 61 12.97 -28.82 0.68
CA ARG A 61 14.43 -28.81 0.51
C ARG A 61 14.83 -28.05 -0.74
N ALA A 62 15.88 -27.23 -0.65
CA ALA A 62 16.37 -26.36 -1.71
C ALA A 62 15.24 -25.53 -2.34
N LEU A 63 14.51 -24.80 -1.50
CA LEU A 63 13.37 -23.98 -1.92
C LEU A 63 13.83 -22.79 -2.77
N ASP A 64 13.21 -22.60 -3.92
CA ASP A 64 13.32 -21.36 -4.69
C ASP A 64 12.40 -20.31 -4.09
N TYR A 65 12.92 -19.61 -3.08
CA TYR A 65 12.13 -18.67 -2.28
C TYR A 65 11.51 -17.50 -3.09
N PRO A 66 12.21 -16.86 -4.05
CA PRO A 66 11.59 -15.87 -4.92
C PRO A 66 10.38 -16.40 -5.71
N ARG A 67 10.49 -17.60 -6.30
CA ARG A 67 9.37 -18.23 -7.01
C ARG A 67 8.25 -18.63 -6.06
N PHE A 68 8.60 -19.14 -4.88
CA PHE A 68 7.64 -19.47 -3.82
C PHE A 68 6.82 -18.26 -3.38
N LEU A 69 7.44 -17.09 -3.17
CA LEU A 69 6.72 -15.85 -2.86
C LEU A 69 5.82 -15.40 -4.00
N SER A 70 6.29 -15.47 -5.24
CA SER A 70 5.49 -15.10 -6.42
C SER A 70 4.24 -15.99 -6.55
N LEU A 71 4.38 -17.30 -6.33
CA LEU A 71 3.26 -18.25 -6.31
C LEU A 71 2.28 -18.01 -5.15
N LEU A 72 2.71 -17.42 -4.04
CA LEU A 72 1.84 -17.11 -2.91
C LEU A 72 1.12 -15.76 -3.07
N TYR A 73 1.77 -14.76 -3.68
CA TYR A 73 1.35 -13.36 -3.53
C TYR A 73 1.14 -12.58 -4.84
N ASP A 74 1.61 -13.07 -6.00
CA ASP A 74 1.59 -12.32 -7.27
C ASP A 74 0.60 -12.90 -8.31
N ASP A 75 -0.62 -13.26 -7.88
CA ASP A 75 -1.72 -13.83 -8.68
C ASP A 75 -1.28 -14.87 -9.74
N PRO A 76 -0.88 -16.08 -9.31
CA PRO A 76 -0.44 -17.13 -10.23
C PRO A 76 -1.55 -17.63 -11.17
N VAL A 77 -2.83 -17.44 -10.81
CA VAL A 77 -4.00 -17.90 -11.59
C VAL A 77 -4.24 -16.98 -12.80
N GLY A 78 -4.05 -15.68 -12.63
CA GLY A 78 -4.09 -14.70 -13.72
C GLY A 78 -2.98 -14.91 -14.76
N VAL A 79 -1.78 -15.29 -14.29
CA VAL A 79 -0.59 -15.53 -15.12
C VAL A 79 -0.67 -16.88 -15.87
N GLY A 80 -1.20 -17.92 -15.23
CA GLY A 80 -1.24 -19.30 -15.71
C GLY A 80 -2.18 -19.62 -16.89
N LYS A 81 -2.76 -18.62 -17.56
CA LYS A 81 -3.62 -18.83 -18.75
C LYS A 81 -2.84 -19.09 -20.05
N ASN A 82 -1.53 -18.87 -20.04
CA ASN A 82 -0.65 -19.29 -21.13
C ASN A 82 -0.19 -20.73 -20.89
N ALA A 83 -0.32 -21.56 -21.93
CA ALA A 83 -0.32 -23.02 -21.85
C ALA A 83 0.95 -23.63 -21.21
N GLY A 84 0.76 -24.46 -20.18
CA GLY A 84 1.74 -25.48 -19.76
C GLY A 84 2.91 -25.02 -18.90
N GLU A 85 2.87 -23.82 -18.34
CA GLU A 85 3.98 -23.31 -17.51
C GLU A 85 4.04 -24.06 -16.16
N GLU A 86 5.10 -24.85 -16.00
CA GLU A 86 5.49 -25.49 -14.74
C GLU A 86 6.59 -24.65 -14.09
N VAL A 87 6.36 -24.20 -12.86
CA VAL A 87 7.31 -23.38 -12.10
C VAL A 87 8.04 -24.27 -11.10
N PHE A 88 9.37 -24.28 -11.13
CA PHE A 88 10.16 -25.00 -10.12
C PHE A 88 9.92 -24.38 -8.73
N LEU A 89 9.65 -25.25 -7.75
CA LEU A 89 9.40 -24.87 -6.38
C LEU A 89 10.57 -25.25 -5.47
N ALA A 90 10.88 -26.54 -5.40
CA ALA A 90 11.85 -27.10 -4.45
C ALA A 90 12.41 -28.42 -4.97
N ALA A 91 13.53 -28.90 -4.42
CA ALA A 91 14.07 -30.21 -4.77
C ALA A 91 13.22 -31.37 -4.20
N ASP A 92 12.70 -31.25 -2.98
CA ASP A 92 11.93 -32.31 -2.32
C ASP A 92 11.14 -31.76 -1.10
N ILE A 93 10.29 -32.59 -0.47
CA ILE A 93 9.69 -32.33 0.85
C ILE A 93 10.22 -33.37 1.84
N THR A 94 10.72 -32.92 2.99
CA THR A 94 11.37 -33.77 3.99
C THR A 94 10.86 -33.50 5.41
N SER A 95 11.06 -34.46 6.32
CA SER A 95 10.60 -34.34 7.70
C SER A 95 11.42 -33.34 8.51
N PHE A 96 10.73 -32.43 9.19
CA PHE A 96 11.34 -31.49 10.13
C PHE A 96 11.37 -32.10 11.52
N ARG A 97 12.48 -32.77 11.87
CA ARG A 97 12.60 -33.49 13.15
C ARG A 97 12.40 -32.54 14.35
N PRO A 98 11.64 -32.93 15.39
CA PRO A 98 11.39 -32.08 16.57
C PRO A 98 12.67 -31.56 17.26
N GLU A 99 13.71 -32.38 17.31
CA GLU A 99 15.02 -31.99 17.85
C GLU A 99 15.63 -30.80 17.10
N ARG A 100 15.45 -30.73 15.78
CA ARG A 100 15.92 -29.62 14.95
C ARG A 100 15.00 -28.42 15.09
N GLN A 101 13.68 -28.61 15.14
CA GLN A 101 12.71 -27.53 15.36
C GLN A 101 13.02 -26.73 16.64
N ALA A 102 13.42 -27.42 17.72
CA ALA A 102 13.77 -26.82 18.99
C ALA A 102 14.99 -25.88 18.94
N LEU A 103 15.83 -25.97 17.89
CA LEU A 103 16.98 -25.09 17.70
C LEU A 103 16.59 -23.70 17.19
N TYR A 104 15.41 -23.58 16.57
CA TYR A 104 14.93 -22.33 16.01
C TYR A 104 14.14 -21.55 17.05
N GLN A 105 14.57 -20.35 17.40
CA GLN A 105 13.84 -19.47 18.32
C GLN A 105 12.68 -18.77 17.62
N ALA A 106 11.80 -18.13 18.39
CA ALA A 106 10.76 -17.29 17.80
C ALA A 106 11.32 -15.93 17.40
N PRO A 107 11.05 -15.45 16.18
CA PRO A 107 11.39 -14.08 15.81
C PRO A 107 10.52 -13.11 16.61
N LEU A 108 11.10 -11.97 16.97
CA LEU A 108 10.38 -10.83 17.53
C LEU A 108 9.73 -10.07 16.38
N ILE A 109 8.41 -9.92 16.42
CA ILE A 109 7.65 -9.24 15.36
C ILE A 109 7.16 -7.90 15.92
N GLU A 110 7.66 -6.79 15.36
CA GLU A 110 7.29 -5.43 15.78
C GLU A 110 7.25 -4.50 14.56
N ASN A 111 6.22 -3.65 14.48
CA ASN A 111 6.09 -2.59 13.46
C ASN A 111 6.25 -3.05 12.00
N GLY A 112 5.84 -4.27 11.66
CA GLY A 112 6.00 -4.79 10.30
C GLY A 112 7.44 -5.24 9.97
N GLU A 113 8.28 -5.44 10.99
CA GLU A 113 9.59 -6.10 10.89
C GLU A 113 9.64 -7.35 11.78
N ALA A 114 10.32 -8.40 11.30
CA ALA A 114 10.64 -9.58 12.09
C ALA A 114 12.14 -9.61 12.36
N ALA A 115 12.53 -9.64 13.63
CA ALA A 115 13.92 -9.74 14.06
C ALA A 115 14.20 -11.10 14.68
N TYR A 116 15.31 -11.73 14.28
CA TYR A 116 15.75 -13.01 14.79
C TYR A 116 17.08 -12.86 15.52
N LEU A 117 17.23 -13.56 16.65
CA LEU A 117 18.48 -13.63 17.40
C LEU A 117 19.26 -14.87 16.93
N PHE A 118 20.34 -14.66 16.19
CA PHE A 118 21.25 -15.73 15.79
C PHE A 118 22.23 -15.99 16.92
N GLU A 119 22.31 -17.23 17.41
CA GLU A 119 23.25 -17.64 18.46
C GLU A 119 23.98 -18.90 18.00
N PRO A 120 25.32 -18.97 18.12
CA PRO A 120 26.06 -20.17 17.83
C PRO A 120 25.67 -21.28 18.82
N ARG A 121 25.30 -22.45 18.29
CA ARG A 121 24.92 -23.63 19.09
C ARG A 121 25.99 -24.71 18.96
N TYR A 122 26.31 -25.35 20.06
CA TYR A 122 27.28 -26.45 20.14
C TYR A 122 26.58 -27.70 20.66
N ARG A 123 26.88 -28.86 20.08
CA ARG A 123 26.44 -30.17 20.56
C ARG A 123 27.64 -30.89 21.16
N GLU A 124 27.48 -31.40 22.37
CA GLU A 124 28.43 -32.33 22.97
C GLU A 124 28.26 -33.70 22.31
N GLU A 125 29.31 -34.23 21.68
CA GLU A 125 29.34 -35.64 21.31
C GLU A 125 29.51 -36.48 22.57
N GLY A 126 28.50 -37.28 22.90
CA GLY A 126 28.60 -38.31 23.93
C GLY A 126 29.62 -39.35 23.50
N GLY A 127 30.76 -39.42 24.19
CA GLY A 127 31.71 -40.50 24.01
C GLY A 127 31.06 -41.82 24.42
N ASP A 128 31.11 -42.82 23.53
CA ASP A 128 30.75 -44.20 23.87
C ASP A 128 31.51 -44.64 25.13
N PRO A 129 30.85 -45.20 26.16
CA PRO A 129 31.56 -45.86 27.23
C PRO A 129 32.15 -47.15 26.64
N ALA A 130 33.41 -47.10 26.23
CA ALA A 130 34.16 -48.30 25.89
C ALA A 130 34.15 -49.23 27.12
N PHE A 131 33.42 -50.34 27.01
CA PHE A 131 33.51 -51.45 27.93
C PHE A 131 34.95 -51.96 27.91
N VAL A 132 35.71 -51.69 28.97
CA VAL A 132 37.01 -52.32 29.20
C VAL A 132 36.71 -53.72 29.73
N GLU A 133 36.89 -54.74 28.88
CA GLU A 133 37.02 -56.12 29.35
C GLU A 133 38.19 -56.20 30.33
N GLN A 134 37.88 -56.55 31.59
CA GLN A 134 38.88 -56.77 32.63
C GLN A 134 39.63 -58.08 32.37
N GLY A 135 40.76 -57.98 31.66
CA GLY A 135 41.87 -58.93 31.76
C GLY A 135 42.88 -58.44 32.81
N GLU A 136 43.17 -59.30 33.78
CA GLU A 136 43.99 -59.07 34.96
C GLU A 136 45.34 -58.38 34.69
N SER A 137 45.59 -57.21 35.31
CA SER A 137 46.90 -56.87 35.91
C SER A 137 46.80 -55.52 36.65
N LEU A 138 47.27 -55.50 37.89
CA LEU A 138 47.35 -54.33 38.76
C LEU A 138 48.35 -53.30 38.21
N ALA A 139 47.83 -52.26 37.54
CA ALA A 139 48.55 -51.00 37.34
C ALA A 139 47.62 -49.85 37.71
N GLN A 140 48.12 -48.96 38.56
CA GLN A 140 47.39 -47.79 39.07
C GLN A 140 46.88 -46.91 37.92
N PRO A 141 45.65 -46.36 37.98
CA PRO A 141 45.17 -45.46 36.96
C PRO A 141 45.95 -44.15 37.02
N VAL A 142 46.76 -43.90 35.99
CA VAL A 142 47.23 -42.56 35.63
C VAL A 142 45.98 -41.77 35.24
N PRO A 143 45.72 -40.56 35.79
CA PRO A 143 44.63 -39.73 35.32
C PRO A 143 45.01 -39.21 33.94
N ASP A 144 44.63 -39.95 32.90
CA ASP A 144 44.90 -39.55 31.53
C ASP A 144 44.10 -38.28 31.22
N ARG A 145 44.78 -37.36 30.56
CA ARG A 145 44.31 -36.01 30.29
C ARG A 145 43.09 -36.07 29.38
N ARG A 146 41.97 -35.59 29.91
CA ARG A 146 40.91 -34.87 29.18
C ARG A 146 40.55 -35.51 27.83
N HIS A 147 39.66 -36.50 27.86
CA HIS A 147 38.66 -36.56 26.79
C HIS A 147 37.78 -35.30 26.94
N GLN A 148 38.24 -34.19 26.38
CA GLN A 148 37.39 -33.03 26.14
C GLN A 148 36.41 -33.49 25.05
N PRO A 149 35.10 -33.59 25.33
CA PRO A 149 34.14 -33.91 24.28
C PRO A 149 34.32 -32.88 23.17
N ALA A 150 34.47 -33.35 21.93
CA ALA A 150 34.59 -32.47 20.79
C ALA A 150 33.24 -31.76 20.59
N GLU A 151 33.11 -30.56 21.13
CA GLU A 151 31.95 -29.71 20.91
C GLU A 151 31.88 -29.37 19.41
N THR A 152 30.93 -29.99 18.70
CA THR A 152 30.73 -29.72 17.28
C THR A 152 29.66 -28.64 17.14
N ARG A 153 29.97 -27.55 16.42
CA ARG A 153 29.00 -26.49 16.12
C ARG A 153 27.85 -27.06 15.29
N VAL A 154 26.63 -26.74 15.70
CA VAL A 154 25.40 -27.08 14.99
C VAL A 154 25.04 -25.93 14.05
N TYR A 155 25.07 -26.20 12.75
CA TYR A 155 24.64 -25.24 11.73
C TYR A 155 23.14 -25.37 11.49
N LEU A 156 22.46 -24.22 11.44
CA LEU A 156 21.07 -24.12 11.05
C LEU A 156 20.96 -24.20 9.53
N ASP A 157 19.86 -24.78 9.05
CA ASP A 157 19.52 -24.80 7.64
C ASP A 157 18.51 -23.69 7.29
N VAL A 158 18.64 -23.10 6.10
CA VAL A 158 17.82 -21.98 5.61
C VAL A 158 16.39 -22.44 5.29
N ASP A 159 16.22 -23.63 4.72
CA ASP A 159 14.91 -24.16 4.38
C ASP A 159 14.11 -24.54 5.64
N GLU A 160 14.80 -25.12 6.62
CA GLU A 160 14.24 -25.37 7.95
C GLU A 160 13.90 -24.06 8.68
N PHE A 161 14.72 -23.01 8.49
CA PHE A 161 14.42 -21.68 9.01
C PHE A 161 13.12 -21.13 8.43
N ILE A 162 12.91 -21.23 7.12
CA ILE A 162 11.67 -20.79 6.46
C ILE A 162 10.46 -21.54 7.04
N ALA A 163 10.55 -22.86 7.20
CA ALA A 163 9.48 -23.67 7.80
C ALA A 163 9.19 -23.27 9.26
N SER A 164 10.24 -23.02 10.04
CA SER A 164 10.10 -22.57 11.43
C SER A 164 9.53 -21.16 11.54
N ALA A 165 9.95 -20.25 10.65
CA ALA A 165 9.43 -18.89 10.57
C ALA A 165 7.93 -18.91 10.21
N TRP A 166 7.53 -19.76 9.27
CA TRP A 166 6.15 -19.91 8.83
C TRP A 166 5.22 -20.33 9.98
N THR A 167 5.61 -21.36 10.74
CA THR A 167 4.82 -21.85 11.88
C THR A 167 4.74 -20.85 13.03
N LYS A 168 5.67 -19.88 13.07
CA LYS A 168 5.73 -18.80 14.07
C LYS A 168 5.17 -17.46 13.58
N GLY A 169 4.50 -17.46 12.43
CA GLY A 169 3.77 -16.29 11.93
C GLY A 169 4.55 -15.35 11.01
N VAL A 170 5.76 -15.72 10.59
CA VAL A 170 6.53 -15.00 9.57
C VAL A 170 6.40 -15.76 8.25
N ARG A 171 5.50 -15.30 7.38
CA ARG A 171 5.18 -15.94 6.10
C ARG A 171 5.62 -15.12 4.88
N PHE A 172 5.79 -13.81 5.05
CA PHE A 172 6.18 -12.89 3.98
C PHE A 172 7.53 -12.20 4.25
N GLY A 173 8.26 -11.95 3.17
CA GLY A 173 9.33 -10.95 3.13
C GLY A 173 10.64 -11.34 3.82
N ILE A 174 10.94 -12.65 3.95
CA ILE A 174 12.18 -13.11 4.56
C ILE A 174 13.37 -12.81 3.63
N ASP A 175 14.37 -12.11 4.14
CA ASP A 175 15.63 -11.86 3.45
C ASP A 175 16.59 -13.03 3.66
N LEU A 176 16.70 -13.88 2.64
CA LEU A 176 17.57 -15.06 2.69
C LEU A 176 19.06 -14.71 2.79
N ALA A 177 19.49 -13.54 2.30
CA ALA A 177 20.89 -13.14 2.42
C ALA A 177 21.22 -12.86 3.88
N VAL A 178 20.35 -12.11 4.57
CA VAL A 178 20.50 -11.81 6.01
C VAL A 178 20.44 -13.08 6.85
N VAL A 179 19.54 -14.02 6.52
CA VAL A 179 19.46 -15.31 7.24
C VAL A 179 20.74 -16.12 7.06
N ARG A 180 21.26 -16.23 5.83
CA ARG A 180 22.52 -16.94 5.55
C ARG A 180 23.69 -16.32 6.30
N GLU A 181 23.83 -15.00 6.25
CA GLU A 181 24.85 -14.29 7.00
C GLU A 181 24.71 -14.50 8.52
N GLY A 182 23.48 -14.46 9.02
CA GLY A 182 23.17 -14.65 10.44
C GLY A 182 23.56 -16.03 10.97
N ILE A 183 23.33 -17.09 10.18
CA ILE A 183 23.67 -18.47 10.55
C ILE A 183 25.19 -18.65 10.71
N GLU A 184 25.99 -17.95 9.91
CA GLU A 184 27.45 -18.01 9.94
C GLU A 184 28.05 -17.24 11.14
N LEU A 185 27.28 -16.41 11.85
CA LEU A 185 27.81 -15.60 12.95
C LEU A 185 28.33 -16.43 14.13
N ASP A 186 29.55 -16.11 14.57
CA ASP A 186 30.20 -16.71 15.75
C ASP A 186 29.77 -16.06 17.07
N LYS A 187 28.93 -15.03 17.02
CA LYS A 187 28.50 -14.24 18.18
C LYS A 187 26.99 -14.04 18.16
N PRO A 188 26.35 -13.99 19.33
CA PRO A 188 24.93 -13.73 19.42
C PRO A 188 24.61 -12.33 18.87
N GLU A 189 23.81 -12.26 17.80
CA GLU A 189 23.44 -11.01 17.14
C GLU A 189 21.98 -11.04 16.69
N ARG A 190 21.28 -9.93 16.92
CA ARG A 190 19.90 -9.76 16.45
C ARG A 190 19.90 -9.06 15.10
N ARG A 191 19.22 -9.66 14.11
CA ARG A 191 19.10 -9.15 12.75
C ARG A 191 17.64 -9.08 12.34
N VAL A 192 17.26 -8.08 11.54
CA VAL A 192 15.95 -8.02 10.91
C VAL A 192 15.95 -8.99 9.73
N ILE A 193 15.19 -10.08 9.86
CA ILE A 193 15.14 -11.18 8.89
C ILE A 193 13.99 -11.03 7.89
N ALA A 194 12.93 -10.28 8.22
CA ALA A 194 11.80 -10.10 7.32
C ALA A 194 11.15 -8.73 7.48
N ARG A 195 10.56 -8.23 6.40
CA ARG A 195 9.84 -6.95 6.37
C ARG A 195 8.53 -7.08 5.63
N SER A 196 7.51 -6.39 6.14
CA SER A 196 6.24 -6.22 5.45
C SER A 196 6.42 -5.34 4.20
N ARG A 197 5.51 -5.51 3.24
CA ARG A 197 5.36 -4.62 2.09
C ARG A 197 4.24 -3.64 2.41
N PRO A 198 4.49 -2.35 2.68
CA PRO A 198 3.41 -1.41 2.96
C PRO A 198 2.52 -1.22 1.73
N CYS A 199 1.23 -0.94 1.96
CA CYS A 199 0.33 -0.55 0.88
C CYS A 199 0.71 0.84 0.34
N VAL A 200 0.48 1.04 -0.96
CA VAL A 200 0.65 2.34 -1.62
C VAL A 200 -0.73 2.95 -1.83
N PRO A 201 -1.05 4.10 -1.21
CA PRO A 201 -2.35 4.72 -1.39
C PRO A 201 -2.54 5.16 -2.85
N GLY A 202 -3.76 5.01 -3.34
CA GLY A 202 -4.14 5.52 -4.65
C GLY A 202 -4.29 7.03 -4.66
N LYS A 203 -4.79 7.57 -5.77
CA LYS A 203 -5.06 8.99 -5.95
C LYS A 203 -6.56 9.22 -6.05
N ASP A 204 -7.09 10.13 -5.24
CA ASP A 204 -8.49 10.55 -5.28
C ASP A 204 -8.85 11.14 -6.65
N ALA A 205 -10.13 11.10 -7.00
CA ALA A 205 -10.63 11.77 -8.18
C ALA A 205 -10.51 13.30 -8.02
N GLU A 206 -10.06 13.98 -9.06
CA GLU A 206 -9.80 15.41 -9.04
C GLU A 206 -10.69 16.13 -10.07
N ILE A 207 -11.00 17.39 -9.79
CA ILE A 207 -11.76 18.25 -10.70
C ILE A 207 -10.83 19.34 -11.18
N VAL A 208 -10.68 19.45 -12.50
CA VAL A 208 -9.77 20.39 -13.15
C VAL A 208 -10.57 21.43 -13.92
N GLU A 209 -10.42 22.71 -13.54
CA GLU A 209 -11.02 23.84 -14.26
C GLU A 209 -10.52 23.90 -15.71
N GLN A 210 -11.45 23.99 -16.67
CA GLN A 210 -11.15 23.98 -18.10
C GLN A 210 -11.25 25.37 -18.74
N ALA A 211 -12.17 26.23 -18.25
CA ALA A 211 -12.31 27.58 -18.79
C ALA A 211 -11.49 28.61 -17.98
N PRO A 212 -10.88 29.60 -18.64
CA PRO A 212 -10.23 30.70 -17.94
C PRO A 212 -11.29 31.60 -17.28
N GLY A 213 -10.98 32.12 -16.10
CA GLY A 213 -11.83 33.13 -15.45
C GLY A 213 -13.10 32.59 -14.80
N LEU A 214 -13.20 31.28 -14.51
CA LEU A 214 -14.28 30.73 -13.66
C LEU A 214 -14.32 31.40 -12.27
N ARG A 215 -13.18 31.89 -11.80
CA ARG A 215 -13.04 32.46 -10.47
C ARG A 215 -13.30 33.95 -10.46
N ARG A 216 -14.03 34.40 -9.44
CA ARG A 216 -14.17 35.82 -9.11
C ARG A 216 -12.80 36.41 -8.78
N ASN A 217 -12.40 37.42 -9.52
CA ASN A 217 -11.18 38.19 -9.30
C ASN A 217 -11.54 39.67 -9.09
N ASN A 218 -11.43 40.12 -7.84
CA ASN A 218 -11.67 41.50 -7.44
C ASN A 218 -10.39 42.37 -7.51
N ALA A 219 -9.34 41.91 -8.21
CA ALA A 219 -8.21 42.77 -8.53
C ALA A 219 -8.66 43.89 -9.49
N PRO A 220 -8.09 45.09 -9.39
CA PRO A 220 -8.27 46.14 -10.38
C PRO A 220 -7.90 45.68 -11.79
N ARG A 221 -8.69 46.07 -12.79
CA ARG A 221 -8.51 45.63 -14.18
C ARG A 221 -7.20 46.16 -14.75
N ARG A 222 -6.34 45.26 -15.22
CA ARG A 222 -5.10 45.63 -15.91
C ARG A 222 -5.40 46.13 -17.32
N LEU A 223 -4.76 47.21 -17.73
CA LEU A 223 -4.83 47.78 -19.07
C LEU A 223 -3.54 47.44 -19.84
N LEU A 224 -3.46 47.79 -21.13
CA LEU A 224 -2.22 47.65 -21.91
C LEU A 224 -1.09 48.49 -21.28
N GLY A 225 0.04 47.84 -20.99
CA GLY A 225 1.18 48.41 -20.24
C GLY A 225 1.06 48.24 -18.72
N ASP A 226 1.86 48.97 -17.94
CA ASP A 226 1.81 48.94 -16.45
C ASP A 226 0.66 49.78 -15.85
N ARG A 227 -0.41 50.02 -16.62
CA ARG A 227 -1.55 50.83 -16.17
C ARG A 227 -2.67 49.93 -15.68
N VAL A 228 -3.35 50.38 -14.63
CA VAL A 228 -4.41 49.62 -13.96
C VAL A 228 -5.62 50.53 -13.74
N ASP A 229 -6.81 50.06 -14.08
CA ASP A 229 -8.07 50.75 -13.81
C ASP A 229 -8.62 50.33 -12.43
N LEU A 230 -8.55 51.25 -11.47
CA LEU A 230 -9.06 51.04 -10.11
C LEU A 230 -10.59 51.08 -10.01
N ARG A 231 -11.29 51.51 -11.08
CA ARG A 231 -12.76 51.60 -11.10
C ARG A 231 -13.43 50.30 -11.55
N GLN A 232 -12.67 49.41 -12.19
CA GLN A 232 -13.18 48.14 -12.71
C GLN A 232 -12.41 46.97 -12.09
N PHE A 233 -13.13 45.91 -11.78
CA PHE A 233 -12.53 44.64 -11.40
C PHE A 233 -12.19 43.81 -12.64
N GLU A 234 -11.22 42.92 -12.49
CA GLU A 234 -10.80 41.99 -13.54
C GLU A 234 -11.93 41.00 -13.89
N THR A 235 -12.50 40.32 -12.90
CA THR A 235 -13.62 39.37 -13.10
C THR A 235 -14.54 39.35 -11.87
N ARG A 236 -15.37 40.38 -11.66
CA ARG A 236 -16.27 40.40 -10.48
C ARG A 236 -17.38 39.36 -10.57
N TYR A 237 -17.95 39.19 -11.76
CA TYR A 237 -19.04 38.26 -12.04
C TYR A 237 -18.66 37.42 -13.27
N PRO A 238 -18.06 36.23 -13.06
CA PRO A 238 -17.70 35.33 -14.16
C PRO A 238 -18.91 35.06 -15.06
N GLN A 239 -18.71 35.21 -16.36
CA GLN A 239 -19.73 34.90 -17.37
C GLN A 239 -19.26 33.80 -18.29
N VAL A 240 -20.17 32.92 -18.65
CA VAL A 240 -19.89 31.75 -19.49
C VAL A 240 -20.91 31.66 -20.62
N ALA A 241 -20.45 31.18 -21.78
CA ALA A 241 -21.32 30.86 -22.91
C ALA A 241 -21.86 29.44 -22.78
N ALA A 242 -23.04 29.19 -23.34
CA ALA A 242 -23.58 27.84 -23.45
C ALA A 242 -22.62 26.94 -24.24
N GLY A 243 -22.47 25.69 -23.78
CA GLY A 243 -21.60 24.69 -24.35
C GLY A 243 -20.15 24.72 -23.87
N ILE A 244 -19.74 25.73 -23.07
CA ILE A 244 -18.35 25.76 -22.58
C ILE A 244 -18.12 24.69 -21.49
N ARG A 245 -16.94 24.06 -21.54
CA ARG A 245 -16.45 23.15 -20.50
C ARG A 245 -16.01 23.95 -19.28
N LEU A 246 -16.71 23.75 -18.16
CA LEU A 246 -16.40 24.40 -16.89
C LEU A 246 -15.29 23.65 -16.17
N VAL A 247 -15.52 22.36 -15.93
CA VAL A 247 -14.56 21.48 -15.25
C VAL A 247 -14.52 20.10 -15.91
N LYS A 248 -13.39 19.41 -15.76
CA LYS A 248 -13.16 18.02 -16.18
C LYS A 248 -12.91 17.16 -14.94
N LYS A 249 -13.53 15.99 -14.87
CA LYS A 249 -13.19 14.97 -13.87
C LYS A 249 -11.95 14.20 -14.31
N THR A 250 -10.94 14.16 -13.45
CA THR A 250 -9.84 13.21 -13.50
C THR A 250 -10.21 12.03 -12.62
N PRO A 251 -10.41 10.82 -13.20
CA PRO A 251 -10.80 9.65 -12.42
C PRO A 251 -9.79 9.32 -11.32
N ARG A 252 -10.29 8.72 -10.24
CA ARG A 252 -9.42 8.17 -9.18
C ARG A 252 -8.53 7.07 -9.73
N THR A 253 -7.31 6.97 -9.20
CA THR A 253 -6.34 5.90 -9.50
C THR A 253 -6.27 4.96 -8.32
N PRO A 254 -6.52 3.65 -8.47
CA PRO A 254 -6.43 2.69 -7.37
C PRO A 254 -5.00 2.64 -6.79
N GLY A 255 -4.90 2.31 -5.51
CA GLY A 255 -3.62 2.04 -4.85
C GLY A 255 -3.09 0.64 -5.15
N LEU A 256 -1.93 0.33 -4.58
CA LEU A 256 -1.35 -1.02 -4.61
C LEU A 256 -1.41 -1.63 -3.22
N ASP A 257 -1.90 -2.86 -3.14
CA ASP A 257 -2.00 -3.58 -1.87
C ASP A 257 -0.61 -4.00 -1.37
N GLY A 258 -0.46 -3.89 -0.05
CA GLY A 258 0.69 -4.38 0.69
C GLY A 258 0.49 -5.80 1.19
N TRP A 259 1.50 -6.31 1.87
CA TRP A 259 1.47 -7.59 2.59
C TRP A 259 2.09 -7.41 3.96
N ASP A 260 1.40 -7.87 4.99
CA ASP A 260 1.98 -7.97 6.33
C ASP A 260 2.97 -9.16 6.40
N ILE A 261 3.82 -9.18 7.42
CA ILE A 261 4.75 -10.28 7.72
C ILE A 261 4.01 -11.62 7.86
N SER A 262 2.80 -11.59 8.40
CA SER A 262 1.93 -12.76 8.55
C SER A 262 1.44 -13.33 7.21
N GLY A 263 1.66 -12.62 6.10
CA GLY A 263 1.15 -12.96 4.78
C GLY A 263 -0.29 -12.50 4.54
N GLU A 264 -0.88 -11.75 5.48
CA GLU A 264 -2.21 -11.16 5.31
C GLU A 264 -2.14 -9.94 4.37
N PRO A 265 -3.12 -9.77 3.48
CA PRO A 265 -3.16 -8.62 2.58
C PRO A 265 -3.39 -7.33 3.37
N LEU A 266 -2.63 -6.30 3.04
CA LEU A 266 -2.84 -4.93 3.55
C LEU A 266 -3.49 -4.11 2.44
N PRO A 267 -4.84 -4.03 2.40
CA PRO A 267 -5.54 -3.37 1.30
C PRO A 267 -5.21 -1.87 1.29
N ALA A 268 -4.94 -1.35 0.10
CA ALA A 268 -4.80 0.08 -0.08
C ALA A 268 -6.12 0.79 0.22
N PRO A 269 -6.09 1.97 0.86
CA PRO A 269 -7.31 2.73 1.12
C PRO A 269 -8.00 3.07 -0.20
N LEU A 270 -9.31 2.83 -0.26
CA LEU A 270 -10.12 3.13 -1.44
C LEU A 270 -10.09 4.64 -1.71
N PRO A 271 -9.56 5.10 -2.86
CA PRO A 271 -9.52 6.52 -3.15
C PRO A 271 -10.93 7.08 -3.30
N LYS A 272 -11.12 8.32 -2.85
CA LYS A 272 -12.40 9.02 -2.95
C LYS A 272 -12.73 9.28 -4.42
N ASP A 273 -13.99 9.09 -4.77
CA ASP A 273 -14.50 9.48 -6.08
C ASP A 273 -15.30 10.79 -5.95
N CYS A 274 -15.45 11.50 -7.07
CA CYS A 274 -16.28 12.70 -7.17
C CYS A 274 -17.35 12.49 -8.24
N ASP A 275 -18.61 12.69 -7.89
CA ASP A 275 -19.71 12.61 -8.84
C ASP A 275 -19.98 14.00 -9.42
N LEU A 276 -19.79 14.18 -10.73
CA LEU A 276 -20.04 15.45 -11.39
C LEU A 276 -21.53 15.82 -11.42
N GLU A 277 -22.44 14.83 -11.36
CA GLU A 277 -23.89 15.13 -11.31
C GLU A 277 -24.26 15.82 -10.00
N SER A 278 -23.63 15.42 -8.88
CA SER A 278 -23.83 16.09 -7.59
C SER A 278 -23.41 17.57 -7.59
N LEU A 279 -22.49 17.94 -8.49
CA LEU A 279 -21.98 19.31 -8.67
C LEU A 279 -22.76 20.10 -9.72
N ALA A 280 -23.63 19.44 -10.49
CA ALA A 280 -24.42 20.07 -11.53
C ALA A 280 -25.61 20.82 -10.92
N GLY A 281 -25.49 22.14 -10.82
CA GLY A 281 -26.58 23.03 -10.48
C GLY A 281 -27.37 23.51 -11.71
N PRO A 282 -28.43 24.33 -11.50
CA PRO A 282 -29.23 24.87 -12.59
C PRO A 282 -28.39 25.55 -13.67
N GLY A 283 -28.71 25.31 -14.95
CA GLY A 283 -27.97 25.89 -16.08
C GLY A 283 -26.64 25.19 -16.39
N THR A 284 -26.32 24.08 -15.74
CA THR A 284 -25.20 23.19 -16.08
C THR A 284 -25.70 21.78 -16.42
N ARG A 285 -24.85 20.95 -17.00
CA ARG A 285 -25.11 19.53 -17.24
C ARG A 285 -23.81 18.74 -17.34
N VAL A 286 -23.84 17.47 -16.96
CA VAL A 286 -22.72 16.57 -17.20
C VAL A 286 -22.74 16.09 -18.66
N ASN A 287 -21.56 15.95 -19.24
CA ASN A 287 -21.36 15.41 -20.57
C ASN A 287 -20.20 14.40 -20.53
N GLN A 288 -20.44 13.19 -21.04
CA GLN A 288 -19.39 12.20 -21.23
C GLN A 288 -18.86 12.29 -22.66
N GLU A 289 -17.56 12.52 -22.77
CA GLU A 289 -16.84 12.57 -24.04
C GLU A 289 -15.76 11.47 -24.07
N ALA A 290 -15.15 11.25 -25.24
CA ALA A 290 -14.17 10.19 -25.43
C ALA A 290 -12.93 10.31 -24.51
N ASP A 291 -12.61 11.53 -24.08
CA ASP A 291 -11.44 11.83 -23.26
C ASP A 291 -11.78 12.13 -21.78
N GLY A 292 -13.03 11.96 -21.37
CA GLY A 292 -13.45 12.04 -19.98
C GLY A 292 -14.83 12.66 -19.76
N GLU A 293 -15.16 12.85 -18.49
CA GLU A 293 -16.42 13.44 -18.05
C GLU A 293 -16.23 14.94 -17.76
N TYR A 294 -17.16 15.76 -18.25
CA TYR A 294 -17.12 17.21 -18.16
C TYR A 294 -18.41 17.76 -17.58
N LEU A 295 -18.29 18.87 -16.85
CA LEU A 295 -19.42 19.72 -16.53
C LEU A 295 -19.48 20.88 -17.53
N LEU A 296 -20.57 20.97 -18.28
CA LEU A 296 -20.82 21.99 -19.29
C LEU A 296 -21.81 23.04 -18.79
N ALA A 297 -21.66 24.28 -19.27
CA ALA A 297 -22.74 25.25 -19.19
C ALA A 297 -23.83 24.91 -20.22
N SER A 298 -25.08 24.78 -19.79
CA SER A 298 -26.24 24.54 -20.66
C SER A 298 -26.82 25.84 -21.22
N VAL A 299 -26.57 26.97 -20.56
CA VAL A 299 -27.08 28.30 -20.91
C VAL A 299 -25.96 29.34 -20.84
N CYS A 300 -26.15 30.47 -21.52
CA CYS A 300 -25.29 31.64 -21.35
C CYS A 300 -25.71 32.40 -20.08
N GLY A 301 -24.75 32.88 -19.28
CA GLY A 301 -25.08 33.67 -18.10
C GLY A 301 -23.93 33.85 -17.13
N PHE A 302 -24.28 34.23 -15.90
CA PHE A 302 -23.37 34.38 -14.78
C PHE A 302 -23.15 33.04 -14.08
N LEU A 303 -21.89 32.67 -13.90
CA LEU A 303 -21.49 31.48 -13.18
C LEU A 303 -21.48 31.75 -11.67
N ASN A 304 -22.16 30.89 -10.93
CA ASN A 304 -22.17 30.87 -9.47
C ASN A 304 -21.71 29.50 -8.96
N ILE A 305 -20.71 29.50 -8.08
CA ILE A 305 -20.18 28.32 -7.43
C ILE A 305 -20.55 28.43 -5.95
N ASP A 306 -21.56 27.68 -5.52
CA ASP A 306 -21.96 27.67 -4.13
C ASP A 306 -20.99 26.81 -3.31
N ARG A 307 -20.30 27.43 -2.36
CA ARG A 307 -19.33 26.74 -1.49
C ARG A 307 -19.97 25.86 -0.42
N ARG A 308 -21.28 25.97 -0.18
CA ARG A 308 -22.01 25.12 0.77
C ARG A 308 -22.46 23.82 0.13
N SER A 309 -23.06 23.91 -1.06
CA SER A 309 -23.54 22.74 -1.82
C SER A 309 -22.52 22.20 -2.83
N ASN A 310 -21.43 22.93 -3.09
CA ASN A 310 -20.44 22.67 -4.15
C ASN A 310 -21.01 22.67 -5.58
N GLN A 311 -22.22 23.20 -5.77
CA GLN A 311 -22.86 23.22 -7.08
C GLN A 311 -22.36 24.37 -7.94
N PHE A 312 -22.15 24.06 -9.21
CA PHE A 312 -21.92 25.04 -10.28
C PHE A 312 -23.27 25.33 -10.93
N SER A 313 -23.64 26.60 -11.00
CA SER A 313 -24.89 27.03 -11.62
C SER A 313 -24.65 28.20 -12.55
N VAL A 314 -25.44 28.28 -13.62
CA VAL A 314 -25.41 29.39 -14.57
C VAL A 314 -26.80 30.00 -14.69
N ALA A 315 -26.90 31.29 -14.39
CA ALA A 315 -28.16 32.03 -14.37
C ALA A 315 -28.08 33.34 -15.17
N ASP A 316 -29.24 33.86 -15.60
CA ASP A 316 -29.37 35.14 -16.31
C ASP A 316 -29.13 36.36 -15.40
N LYS A 317 -29.28 36.17 -14.08
CA LYS A 317 -29.15 37.21 -13.06
C LYS A 317 -28.04 36.88 -12.05
N ILE A 318 -27.40 37.93 -11.56
CA ILE A 318 -26.43 37.84 -10.46
C ILE A 318 -27.20 37.66 -9.15
N VAL A 319 -27.01 36.52 -8.50
CA VAL A 319 -27.53 36.27 -7.14
C VAL A 319 -26.37 36.44 -6.16
N SER A 320 -26.45 37.46 -5.30
CA SER A 320 -25.48 37.68 -4.23
C SER A 320 -26.15 37.37 -2.89
N HIS A 321 -25.59 36.41 -2.16
CA HIS A 321 -25.98 36.13 -0.77
C HIS A 321 -25.10 36.88 0.24
N GLU A 322 -24.08 37.63 -0.23
CA GLU A 322 -23.30 38.54 0.61
C GLU A 322 -24.16 39.77 0.98
N GLY A 323 -24.06 40.20 2.24
CA GLY A 323 -24.78 41.36 2.75
C GLY A 323 -24.55 42.59 1.88
N VAL A 324 -25.64 43.22 1.45
CA VAL A 324 -25.60 44.36 0.55
C VAL A 324 -25.22 45.60 1.38
N SER A 325 -23.98 46.05 1.26
CA SER A 325 -23.50 47.29 1.87
C SER A 325 -23.42 48.40 0.82
N VAL A 326 -23.93 49.59 1.18
CA VAL A 326 -23.85 50.83 0.39
C VAL A 326 -22.39 51.17 0.04
N ARG A 327 -21.43 50.75 0.90
CA ARG A 327 -20.00 50.99 0.72
C ARG A 327 -19.34 50.10 -0.33
N THR A 328 -19.94 48.94 -0.63
CA THR A 328 -19.33 47.87 -1.47
C THR A 328 -20.11 47.60 -2.76
N THR A 329 -21.37 47.99 -2.82
CA THR A 329 -22.28 47.67 -3.93
C THR A 329 -22.63 48.89 -4.79
N GLY A 330 -22.50 50.10 -4.25
CA GLY A 330 -22.92 51.35 -4.92
C GLY A 330 -24.43 51.62 -4.79
N ASP A 331 -24.89 52.72 -5.41
CA ASP A 331 -26.29 53.14 -5.36
C ASP A 331 -27.19 52.15 -6.10
N LEU A 332 -28.16 51.57 -5.38
CA LEU A 332 -29.16 50.67 -5.92
C LEU A 332 -30.40 51.46 -6.32
N LEU A 333 -30.73 51.45 -7.61
CA LEU A 333 -32.01 51.93 -8.11
C LEU A 333 -32.99 50.75 -8.17
N LEU A 334 -33.84 50.65 -7.14
CA LEU A 334 -34.94 49.69 -7.10
C LEU A 334 -36.13 50.26 -7.89
N THR A 335 -36.29 49.86 -9.15
CA THR A 335 -37.55 50.10 -9.87
C THR A 335 -38.59 49.07 -9.43
N GLY A 336 -39.24 49.35 -8.31
CA GLY A 336 -40.47 48.68 -7.92
C GLY A 336 -41.66 49.31 -8.64
N GLY A 337 -42.52 48.47 -9.24
CA GLY A 337 -43.86 48.90 -9.63
C GLY A 337 -44.63 49.37 -8.40
N SER A 338 -44.82 50.69 -8.30
CA SER A 338 -45.76 51.43 -7.46
C SER A 338 -46.08 50.86 -6.07
N THR A 339 -45.45 51.42 -5.04
CA THR A 339 -46.17 52.19 -4.00
C THR A 339 -45.20 53.19 -3.39
N SER A 340 -45.63 54.44 -3.33
CA SER A 340 -44.86 55.59 -2.90
C SER A 340 -44.54 55.54 -1.40
N SER A 341 -43.26 55.64 -1.03
CA SER A 341 -42.89 56.40 0.16
C SER A 341 -41.54 57.09 -0.05
N THR A 342 -41.56 58.42 0.05
CA THR A 342 -40.40 59.28 -0.10
C THR A 342 -39.62 59.31 1.22
N ALA A 343 -38.40 58.80 1.23
CA ALA A 343 -37.47 59.00 2.35
C ALA A 343 -36.33 59.93 1.90
N ARG A 344 -36.38 61.18 2.37
CA ARG A 344 -35.35 62.20 2.16
C ARG A 344 -34.39 62.13 3.35
N SER A 345 -33.10 61.87 3.12
CA SER A 345 -32.06 62.07 4.13
C SER A 345 -30.98 63.01 3.62
N ARG A 346 -30.74 64.07 4.40
CA ARG A 346 -29.84 65.20 4.14
C ARG A 346 -28.38 64.80 4.34
N ARG A 347 -27.50 65.33 3.48
CA ARG A 347 -26.05 65.38 3.68
C ARG A 347 -25.67 66.21 4.92
N SER A 348 -24.69 65.74 5.68
CA SER A 348 -23.65 66.58 6.29
C SER A 348 -22.29 65.89 6.11
N GLY A 349 -21.29 66.67 5.72
CA GLY A 349 -20.00 66.16 5.26
C GLY A 349 -18.98 65.93 6.37
N SER A 350 -17.88 65.26 5.99
CA SER A 350 -16.54 65.48 6.54
C SER A 350 -15.57 64.61 5.74
N SER A 351 -14.71 65.27 4.97
CA SER A 351 -13.56 64.70 4.27
C SER A 351 -12.45 64.39 5.29
N SER A 352 -11.90 63.18 5.23
CA SER A 352 -10.57 62.89 5.77
C SER A 352 -9.88 61.88 4.87
N VAL A 353 -8.80 62.33 4.26
CA VAL A 353 -7.83 61.54 3.51
C VAL A 353 -6.88 60.93 4.53
N ALA A 354 -6.76 59.61 4.53
CA ALA A 354 -5.63 58.92 5.16
C ALA A 354 -5.12 57.85 4.20
N ALA A 355 -4.03 58.19 3.51
CA ALA A 355 -3.19 57.23 2.83
C ALA A 355 -2.51 56.34 3.87
N SER A 356 -2.54 55.03 3.66
CA SER A 356 -1.60 54.12 4.32
C SER A 356 -1.15 53.07 3.33
N ARG A 357 0.13 53.25 2.95
CA ARG A 357 1.01 52.32 2.27
C ARG A 357 1.07 51.01 3.06
N LEU A 358 0.85 49.87 2.43
CA LEU A 358 1.47 48.63 2.90
C LEU A 358 1.80 47.71 1.71
N MET A 359 3.02 47.18 1.80
CA MET A 359 3.77 46.40 0.83
C MET A 359 3.01 45.19 0.28
N LEU A 360 3.09 44.98 -1.04
CA LEU A 360 2.90 43.68 -1.66
C LEU A 360 4.12 42.80 -1.33
N THR A 361 3.93 41.79 -0.48
CA THR A 361 4.82 40.64 -0.42
C THR A 361 4.20 39.53 -1.26
N PHE A 362 4.87 39.18 -2.36
CA PHE A 362 4.53 38.02 -3.17
C PHE A 362 4.80 36.74 -2.36
N LEU A 363 3.77 35.92 -2.15
CA LEU A 363 3.92 34.52 -1.79
C LEU A 363 3.09 33.71 -2.79
N ALA A 364 3.80 33.05 -3.69
CA ALA A 364 3.25 31.99 -4.51
C ALA A 364 2.94 30.81 -3.59
N THR A 365 1.66 30.52 -3.41
CA THR A 365 1.22 29.31 -2.69
C THR A 365 0.49 28.42 -3.69
N SER A 366 1.19 27.39 -4.18
CA SER A 366 0.55 26.19 -4.71
C SER A 366 -0.31 25.59 -3.60
N PHE A 367 -1.63 25.59 -3.76
CA PHE A 367 -2.52 24.94 -2.82
C PHE A 367 -2.79 23.50 -3.26
N ARG A 368 -2.19 22.57 -2.50
CA ARG A 368 -2.62 21.17 -2.42
C ARG A 368 -4.01 21.11 -1.76
N VAL A 369 -4.84 20.22 -2.27
CA VAL A 369 -6.11 19.83 -1.64
C VAL A 369 -5.78 19.03 -0.38
N ALA A 370 -5.86 19.68 0.78
CA ALA A 370 -5.96 19.01 2.07
C ALA A 370 -6.86 19.90 2.96
N ASP A 371 -7.58 19.23 3.87
CA ASP A 371 -8.52 19.77 4.86
C ASP A 371 -9.95 20.05 4.35
N TRP A 372 -10.68 18.95 4.12
CA TRP A 372 -12.13 18.90 4.20
C TRP A 372 -12.52 17.88 5.28
N SER A 373 -12.58 18.32 6.54
CA SER A 373 -13.40 17.72 7.60
C SER A 373 -13.48 18.63 8.83
N ALA A 374 -14.74 18.89 9.25
CA ALA A 374 -15.25 19.64 10.40
C ALA A 374 -15.29 21.18 10.28
#